data_AF-A0A841JVX8-F1
#
_entry.id   AF-A0A841JVX8-F1
#
_cell.length_a   1.000
_cell.length_b   1.000
_cell.length_c   1.000
_cell.angle_alpha   90.00
_cell.angle_beta   90.00
_cell.angle_gamma   90.00
#
_symmetry.space_group_name_H-M   'P 1'
#
loop_
_entity.id
_entity.type
_entity.pdbx_description
1 polymer ?
#
loop_
_entity_poly.entity_id
_entity_poly.type
_entity_poly.pdbx_seq_one_letter_code
_entity_poly.pdbx_strand_id
1 'polypeptide(L)'
;MRTTLSLDDDVLEQVKQFAEGRKISLGRAASELIRRGANRPVKTKIVHGLHVFDPPADSPVVTLEHIRKIQDQLDAEEVEDALKCR
;
A
#
# COMPACT_ATOMS: atom_id res chain seq x y z
N MET A 1 -1.84 13.18 -24.02
CA MET A 1 -2.96 14.15 -23.99
C MET A 1 -2.73 15.14 -22.86
N ARG A 2 -3.02 16.43 -23.05
CA ARG A 2 -3.03 17.45 -21.98
C ARG A 2 -4.47 17.72 -21.61
N THR A 3 -4.75 17.75 -20.32
CA THR A 3 -6.11 17.94 -19.78
C THR A 3 -6.00 18.82 -18.55
N THR A 4 -6.98 19.70 -18.35
CA THR A 4 -7.13 20.50 -17.13
C THR A 4 -8.09 19.77 -16.22
N LEU A 5 -7.69 19.53 -14.97
CA LEU A 5 -8.49 18.87 -13.95
C LEU A 5 -8.56 19.78 -12.73
N SER A 6 -9.73 19.88 -12.10
CA SER A 6 -9.86 20.46 -10.77
C SER A 6 -9.48 19.39 -9.75
N LEU A 7 -8.56 19.72 -8.85
CA LEU A 7 -8.11 18.84 -7.76
C LEU A 7 -8.31 19.59 -6.45
N ASP A 8 -8.72 18.87 -5.41
CA ASP A 8 -8.73 19.40 -4.05
C ASP A 8 -7.30 19.69 -3.58
N ASP A 9 -7.14 20.66 -2.68
CA ASP A 9 -5.81 21.15 -2.26
C ASP A 9 -4.98 20.06 -1.56
N ASP A 10 -5.62 19.21 -0.76
CA ASP A 10 -5.01 18.08 -0.08
C ASP A 10 -4.50 17.03 -1.08
N VAL A 11 -5.28 16.77 -2.14
CA VAL A 11 -4.87 15.87 -3.23
C VAL A 11 -3.68 16.46 -3.97
N LEU A 12 -3.70 17.76 -4.29
CA LEU A 12 -2.60 18.42 -5.00
C LEU A 12 -1.28 18.33 -4.20
N GLU A 13 -1.33 18.48 -2.88
CA GLU A 13 -0.17 18.33 -2.00
C GLU A 13 0.41 16.91 -2.07
N GLN A 14 -0.43 15.89 -2.03
CA GLN A 14 0.01 14.49 -2.16
C GLN A 14 0.67 14.23 -3.53
N VAL A 15 0.14 14.78 -4.62
CA VAL A 15 0.74 14.63 -5.95
C VAL A 15 2.11 15.31 -6.01
N LYS A 16 2.29 16.49 -5.38
CA LYS A 16 3.58 17.18 -5.31
C LYS A 16 4.63 16.35 -4.58
N GLN A 17 4.31 15.85 -3.39
CA GLN A 17 5.21 15.00 -2.61
C GLN A 17 5.63 13.75 -3.39
N PHE A 18 4.67 13.12 -4.08
CA PHE A 18 4.96 11.96 -4.94
C PHE A 18 5.87 12.31 -6.11
N ALA A 19 5.66 13.47 -6.75
CA ALA A 19 6.47 13.94 -7.86
C ALA A 19 7.92 14.21 -7.42
N GLU A 20 8.11 14.87 -6.28
CA GLU A 20 9.42 15.17 -5.69
C GLU A 20 10.18 13.91 -5.32
N GLY A 21 9.56 12.99 -4.59
CA GLY A 21 10.19 11.72 -4.19
C GLY A 21 10.60 10.84 -5.38
N ARG A 22 9.92 10.99 -6.52
CA ARG A 22 10.20 10.23 -7.76
C ARG A 22 11.03 11.02 -8.78
N LYS A 23 11.29 12.31 -8.55
CA LYS A 23 11.93 13.25 -9.50
C LYS A 23 11.26 13.27 -10.88
N ILE A 24 9.93 13.31 -10.91
CA ILE A 24 9.13 13.37 -12.15
C ILE A 24 8.27 14.63 -12.18
N SER A 25 7.73 14.97 -13.35
CA SER A 25 6.83 16.12 -13.48
C SER A 25 5.47 15.88 -12.79
N LEU A 26 4.84 16.96 -12.32
CA LEU A 26 3.54 16.89 -11.63
C LEU A 26 2.46 16.19 -12.46
N GLY A 27 2.37 16.50 -13.76
CA GLY A 27 1.42 15.84 -14.66
C GLY A 27 1.70 14.35 -14.85
N ARG A 28 2.98 13.93 -14.82
CA ARG A 28 3.35 12.50 -14.87
C ARG A 28 2.98 11.80 -13.56
N ALA A 29 3.26 12.42 -12.41
CA ALA A 29 2.87 11.93 -11.10
C ALA A 29 1.36 11.72 -10.99
N ALA A 30 0.57 12.74 -11.36
CA ALA A 30 -0.89 12.65 -11.38
C ALA A 30 -1.38 11.51 -12.28
N SER A 31 -0.86 11.42 -13.51
CA SER A 31 -1.24 10.34 -14.44
C SER A 31 -0.90 8.95 -13.90
N GLU A 32 0.21 8.81 -13.18
CA GLU A 32 0.62 7.55 -12.58
C GLU A 32 -0.25 7.16 -11.38
N LEU A 33 -0.55 8.11 -10.50
CA LEU A 33 -1.45 7.89 -9.36
C LEU A 33 -2.86 7.52 -9.82
N ILE A 34 -3.41 8.22 -10.82
CA ILE A 34 -4.70 7.89 -11.42
C ILE A 34 -4.68 6.47 -12.00
N ARG A 35 -3.63 6.09 -12.74
CA ARG A 35 -3.50 4.74 -13.30
C ARG A 35 -3.45 3.68 -12.21
N ARG A 36 -2.72 3.93 -11.12
CA ARG A 36 -2.62 3.02 -9.97
C ARG A 36 -3.96 2.87 -9.26
N GLY A 37 -4.69 3.97 -9.07
CA GLY A 37 -6.02 3.96 -8.44
C GLY A 37 -7.07 3.25 -9.31
N ALA A 38 -7.15 3.62 -10.59
CA ALA A 38 -8.12 3.07 -11.54
C ALA A 38 -7.92 1.56 -11.80
N ASN A 39 -6.68 1.09 -11.79
CA ASN A 39 -6.36 -0.32 -12.01
C ASN A 39 -6.22 -1.13 -10.72
N ARG A 40 -6.54 -0.57 -9.56
CA ARG A 40 -6.42 -1.32 -8.30
C ARG A 40 -7.63 -2.25 -8.18
N PRO A 41 -7.47 -3.58 -8.29
CA PRO A 41 -8.57 -4.49 -7.98
C PRO A 41 -8.92 -4.29 -6.51
N VAL A 42 -10.20 -3.98 -6.26
CA VAL A 42 -10.74 -3.93 -4.90
C VAL A 42 -10.75 -5.38 -4.40
N LYS A 43 -9.70 -5.79 -3.68
CA LYS A 43 -9.58 -7.12 -3.08
C LYS A 43 -10.49 -7.28 -1.86
N THR A 44 -11.63 -6.63 -1.85
CA THR A 44 -12.61 -6.69 -0.77
C THR A 44 -14.00 -6.79 -1.36
N LYS A 45 -14.83 -7.64 -0.77
CA LYS A 45 -16.25 -7.77 -1.10
C LYS A 45 -17.10 -7.35 0.09
N ILE A 46 -18.30 -6.85 -0.15
CA ILE A 46 -19.26 -6.56 0.91
C ILE A 46 -20.04 -7.83 1.21
N VAL A 47 -19.92 -8.33 2.45
CA VAL A 47 -20.66 -9.50 2.95
C VAL A 47 -21.44 -9.05 4.18
N HIS A 48 -22.77 -9.07 4.10
CA HIS A 48 -23.66 -8.58 5.17
C HIS A 48 -23.35 -7.15 5.65
N GLY A 49 -22.97 -6.26 4.73
CA GLY A 49 -22.63 -4.86 5.05
C GLY A 49 -21.20 -4.64 5.57
N LEU A 50 -20.40 -5.70 5.73
CA LEU A 50 -18.99 -5.62 6.14
C LEU A 50 -18.06 -5.78 4.93
N HIS A 51 -17.02 -4.95 4.85
CA HIS A 51 -15.92 -5.19 3.91
C HIS A 51 -15.08 -6.39 4.36
N VAL A 52 -15.13 -7.48 3.60
CA VAL A 52 -14.35 -8.70 3.81
C VAL A 52 -13.24 -8.76 2.78
N PHE A 53 -12.02 -9.04 3.21
CA PHE A 53 -10.89 -9.29 2.31
C PHE A 53 -11.18 -10.52 1.44
N ASP A 54 -11.07 -10.34 0.12
CA ASP A 54 -11.35 -11.36 -0.89
C ASP A 54 -10.05 -11.73 -1.61
N PRO A 55 -9.26 -12.66 -1.04
CA PRO A 55 -8.04 -13.13 -1.67
C PRO A 55 -8.38 -13.97 -2.92
N PRO A 56 -7.48 -14.01 -3.93
CA PRO A 56 -7.55 -14.97 -5.02
C PRO A 56 -7.75 -16.41 -4.51
N ALA A 57 -8.47 -17.26 -5.26
CA ALA A 57 -8.83 -18.62 -4.83
C ALA A 57 -7.63 -19.55 -4.57
N ASP A 58 -6.49 -19.24 -5.18
CA ASP A 58 -5.20 -19.92 -5.02
C ASP A 58 -4.36 -19.39 -3.84
N SER A 59 -4.90 -18.46 -3.04
CA SER A 59 -4.17 -17.89 -1.91
C SER A 59 -4.01 -18.92 -0.77
N PRO A 60 -2.81 -19.01 -0.16
CA PRO A 60 -2.56 -19.95 0.93
C PRO A 60 -3.39 -19.60 2.16
N VAL A 61 -3.85 -20.63 2.87
CA VAL A 61 -4.55 -20.45 4.15
C VAL A 61 -3.58 -19.94 5.21
N VAL A 62 -3.96 -18.88 5.90
CA VAL A 62 -3.20 -18.38 7.05
C VAL A 62 -3.46 -19.30 8.25
N THR A 63 -2.44 -20.03 8.68
CA THR A 63 -2.50 -20.94 9.84
C THR A 63 -1.83 -20.33 11.05
N LEU A 64 -2.06 -20.91 12.22
CA LEU A 64 -1.41 -20.50 13.46
C LEU A 64 0.12 -20.65 13.39
N GLU A 65 0.62 -21.66 12.67
CA GLU A 65 2.06 -21.87 12.48
C GLU A 65 2.71 -20.72 11.71
N HIS A 66 2.03 -20.18 10.69
CA HIS A 66 2.51 -18.99 9.98
C HIS A 66 2.64 -17.79 10.92
N ILE A 67 1.66 -17.59 11.81
CA ILE A 67 1.67 -16.47 12.77
C ILE A 67 2.83 -16.62 13.76
N ARG A 68 3.01 -17.81 14.35
CA ARG A 68 4.10 -18.06 15.31
C ARG A 68 5.47 -17.83 14.69
N LYS A 69 5.69 -18.34 13.47
CA LYS A 69 6.96 -18.14 12.76
C LYS A 69 7.26 -16.67 12.51
N ILE A 70 6.26 -15.86 12.17
CA ILE A 70 6.45 -14.42 11.95
C ILE A 70 6.74 -13.72 13.27
N GLN A 71 6.04 -14.07 14.36
CA GLN A 71 6.30 -13.51 15.69
C GLN A 71 7.73 -13.81 16.13
N ASP A 72 8.16 -15.07 16.04
CA ASP A 72 9.52 -15.48 16.41
C ASP A 72 10.60 -14.73 15.60
N GLN A 73 10.33 -14.44 14.32
CA GLN A 73 11.23 -13.67 13.46
C GLN A 73 11.31 -12.19 13.86
N LEU A 74 10.17 -11.57 14.18
CA LEU A 74 10.12 -10.18 14.64
C LEU A 74 10.82 -10.04 15.99
N ASP A 75 10.57 -10.96 16.92
CA ASP A 75 11.22 -10.99 18.23
C ASP A 75 12.75 -11.16 18.09
N ALA A 76 13.20 -11.98 17.14
CA ALA A 76 14.62 -12.17 16.87
C ALA A 76 15.30 -10.91 16.28
N GLU A 77 14.62 -10.19 15.38
CA GLU A 77 15.11 -8.93 14.80
C GLU A 77 15.25 -7.83 15.88
N GLU A 78 14.27 -7.73 16.77
CA GLU A 78 14.30 -6.82 17.93
C GLU A 78 15.49 -7.11 18.87
N VAL A 79 15.78 -8.40 19.11
CA VAL A 79 16.93 -8.82 19.93
C VAL A 79 18.27 -8.47 19.24
N GLU A 80 18.38 -8.66 17.92
CA GLU A 80 19.60 -8.30 17.18
C GLU A 80 19.87 -6.78 17.22
N ASP A 81 18.84 -5.95 17.09
CA ASP A 81 18.99 -4.50 17.13
C ASP A 81 19.38 -3.99 18.53
N ALA A 82 18.86 -4.63 19.58
CA ALA A 82 19.28 -4.38 20.96
C ALA A 82 20.76 -4.75 21.20
N LEU A 83 21.25 -5.82 20.56
CA LEU A 83 22.65 -6.26 20.66
C LEU A 83 23.62 -5.37 19.86
N LYS A 84 23.20 -4.77 18.74
CA LYS A 84 24.01 -3.85 17.93
C LYS A 84 24.24 -2.48 18.59
N CYS A 85 23.38 -2.07 19.52
CA CYS A 85 23.49 -0.79 20.24
C CYS A 85 24.45 -0.83 21.45
N ARG A 86 25.18 -1.93 21.66
CA ARG A 86 26.13 -2.12 22.76
C ARG A 86 27.57 -2.19 22.27
#